data_AF-A0A2S9FB51-F1
#
_entry.id   AF-A0A2S9FB51-F1
#
_cell.length_a   1.000
_cell.length_b   1.000
_cell.length_c   1.000
_cell.angle_alpha   90.00
_cell.angle_beta   90.00
_cell.angle_gamma   90.00
#
_symmetry.space_group_name_H-M   'P 1'
#
loop_
_entity.id
_entity.type
_entity.pdbx_description
1 polymer ?
#
loop_
_entity_poly.entity_id
_entity_poly.type
_entity_poly.pdbx_seq_one_letter_code
_entity_poly.pdbx_strand_id
1 'polypeptide(L)'
;LRIGVVGLSVGHAVAHTLAMQGLCGELRLADFDDLELSNLNRVPATVFDIGHNKALIAARRIAEIDPYLAVRVFDSGVTRDTIDEFLDGLDIVVEECDSLDVKALVRESARARRLPVVMASSDRGLIDVERFDLEPQRPIFHGLLGDVDAASLAGLDSREKIPHVLRIVDGGNLSARGAASLVEVGQTLSTWPQLAGDVLVGAAAVAEAVRRIGLGEPLSTGRTRLDTAAALEGLTDPAEQPPAPVWGPPTPQDPAPVQDAIHAVALAASRAPSGGNVQPWHIAWATDTVTIGLAPEYRSMIDIGLRGSAVAVGAAAFNARVAAAAHHVLGEVEFRESDGPSPLTAVVRLGGGSDESLASLFPSLAERETNRRTGTPSPLPPDTVDALHGSAEHEGARLELVMGTTA
;
A
#
# COMPACT_ATOMS: atom_id res chain seq x y z
N LEU A 1 -3.71 16.18 5.23
CA LEU A 1 -2.52 16.96 5.62
C LEU A 1 -2.44 18.26 4.81
N ARG A 2 -1.84 19.31 5.37
CA ARG A 2 -1.33 20.50 4.69
C ARG A 2 0.19 20.44 4.70
N ILE A 3 0.82 20.45 3.52
CA ILE A 3 2.26 20.21 3.40
C ILE A 3 2.94 21.38 2.70
N GLY A 4 4.03 21.87 3.27
CA GLY A 4 4.89 22.87 2.66
C GLY A 4 6.12 22.24 2.03
N VAL A 5 6.50 22.65 0.83
CA VAL A 5 7.73 22.24 0.14
C VAL A 5 8.56 23.50 -0.16
N VAL A 6 9.78 23.55 0.37
CA VAL A 6 10.73 24.65 0.17
C VAL A 6 11.85 24.19 -0.75
N GLY A 7 12.04 24.87 -1.89
CA GLY A 7 12.97 24.46 -2.95
C GLY A 7 12.32 23.50 -3.93
N LEU A 8 12.09 23.95 -5.16
CA LEU A 8 11.34 23.26 -6.21
C LEU A 8 12.24 22.79 -7.36
N SER A 9 13.56 22.84 -7.19
CA SER A 9 14.46 22.11 -8.08
C SER A 9 14.39 20.61 -7.83
N VAL A 10 14.63 20.13 -6.61
CA VAL A 10 14.41 18.72 -6.23
C VAL A 10 12.99 18.51 -5.70
N GLY A 11 12.51 19.45 -4.88
CA GLY A 11 11.19 19.34 -4.25
C GLY A 11 10.00 19.33 -5.21
N HIS A 12 10.14 19.69 -6.49
CA HIS A 12 9.04 19.50 -7.46
C HIS A 12 8.62 18.03 -7.54
N ALA A 13 9.58 17.09 -7.46
CA ALA A 13 9.30 15.66 -7.57
C ALA A 13 8.55 15.18 -6.34
N VAL A 14 8.92 15.69 -5.16
CA VAL A 14 8.18 15.45 -3.92
C VAL A 14 6.76 15.99 -4.05
N ALA A 15 6.59 17.28 -4.37
CA ALA A 15 5.28 17.91 -4.47
C ALA A 15 4.35 17.19 -5.46
N HIS A 16 4.90 16.79 -6.61
CA HIS A 16 4.19 16.02 -7.62
C HIS A 16 3.79 14.62 -7.13
N THR A 17 4.70 13.89 -6.49
CA THR A 17 4.39 12.56 -5.92
C THR A 17 3.36 12.65 -4.79
N LEU A 18 3.44 13.66 -3.93
CA LEU A 18 2.45 13.90 -2.87
C LEU A 18 1.04 14.14 -3.45
N ALA A 19 0.96 14.92 -4.53
CA ALA A 19 -0.30 15.17 -5.25
C ALA A 19 -0.83 13.88 -5.91
N MET A 20 0.00 13.15 -6.66
CA MET A 20 -0.39 11.90 -7.32
C MET A 20 -0.92 10.83 -6.35
N GLN A 21 -0.38 10.79 -5.12
CA GLN A 21 -0.79 9.83 -4.10
C GLN A 21 -1.94 10.34 -3.22
N GLY A 22 -2.43 11.57 -3.42
CA GLY A 22 -3.50 12.15 -2.62
C GLY A 22 -3.16 12.30 -1.13
N LEU A 23 -1.88 12.55 -0.80
CA LEU A 23 -1.41 12.56 0.60
C LEU A 23 -1.77 13.85 1.37
N CYS A 24 -2.17 14.90 0.68
CA CYS A 24 -2.49 16.19 1.25
C CYS A 24 -3.72 16.82 0.59
N GLY A 25 -4.43 17.67 1.35
CA GLY A 25 -5.51 18.51 0.83
C GLY A 25 -5.04 19.94 0.50
N GLU A 26 -3.82 20.31 0.88
CA GLU A 26 -3.19 21.58 0.52
C GLU A 26 -1.67 21.38 0.36
N LEU A 27 -1.10 21.96 -0.70
CA LEU A 27 0.33 22.12 -0.92
C LEU A 27 0.73 23.60 -0.91
N ARG A 28 1.81 23.94 -0.21
CA ARG A 28 2.47 25.24 -0.31
C ARG A 28 3.84 25.07 -0.93
N LEU A 29 4.10 25.74 -2.05
CA LEU A 29 5.34 25.60 -2.81
C LEU A 29 6.11 26.92 -2.74
N ALA A 30 7.35 26.88 -2.25
CA ALA A 30 8.19 28.07 -2.11
C ALA A 30 9.52 27.92 -2.85
N ASP A 31 9.74 28.72 -3.88
CA ASP A 31 11.00 28.85 -4.60
C ASP A 31 11.10 30.27 -5.14
N PHE A 32 12.29 30.88 -5.06
CA PHE A 32 12.53 32.22 -5.59
C PHE A 32 13.22 32.20 -6.96
N ASP A 33 13.74 31.04 -7.38
CA ASP A 33 14.48 30.93 -8.64
C ASP A 33 13.55 30.72 -9.84
N ASP A 34 13.96 31.29 -10.96
CA ASP A 34 13.47 30.89 -12.27
C ASP A 34 14.13 29.60 -12.75
N LEU A 35 13.43 28.88 -13.63
CA LEU A 35 13.97 27.71 -14.29
C LEU A 35 15.12 28.09 -15.24
N GLU A 36 16.27 27.46 -15.06
CA GLU A 36 17.42 27.55 -15.96
C GLU A 36 17.60 26.28 -16.80
N LEU A 37 18.36 26.40 -17.90
CA LEU A 37 18.75 25.26 -18.74
C LEU A 37 19.42 24.14 -17.93
N SER A 38 20.21 24.50 -16.92
CA SER A 38 20.91 23.59 -16.01
C SER A 38 19.97 22.76 -15.12
N ASN A 39 18.68 23.11 -15.04
CA ASN A 39 17.69 22.41 -14.25
C ASN A 39 16.89 21.36 -15.06
N LEU A 40 16.88 21.45 -16.40
CA LEU A 40 16.09 20.56 -17.27
C LEU A 40 16.51 19.09 -17.20
N ASN A 41 17.66 18.78 -16.60
CA ASN A 41 18.11 17.41 -16.40
C ASN A 41 17.32 16.68 -15.30
N ARG A 42 16.55 17.39 -14.47
CA ARG A 42 15.83 16.82 -13.31
C ARG A 42 14.46 17.43 -13.06
N VAL A 43 14.24 18.69 -13.46
CA VAL A 43 12.92 19.32 -13.41
C VAL A 43 12.17 18.97 -14.71
N PRO A 44 11.00 18.32 -14.65
CA PRO A 44 10.20 17.93 -15.80
C PRO A 44 9.52 19.17 -16.39
N ALA A 45 10.31 20.02 -17.02
CA ALA A 45 9.89 21.23 -17.71
C ALA A 45 10.45 21.23 -19.13
N THR A 46 10.02 22.18 -19.95
CA THR A 46 10.48 22.31 -21.33
C THR A 46 11.37 23.54 -21.50
N VAL A 47 12.02 23.65 -22.66
CA VAL A 47 12.79 24.85 -23.01
C VAL A 47 11.93 26.12 -23.07
N PHE A 48 10.61 26.00 -23.19
CA PHE A 48 9.68 27.13 -23.18
C PHE A 48 9.38 27.65 -21.76
N ASP A 49 9.68 26.85 -20.74
CA ASP A 49 9.47 27.21 -19.34
C ASP A 49 10.68 27.96 -18.74
N ILE A 50 11.80 28.03 -19.46
CA ILE A 50 13.00 28.75 -19.02
C ILE A 50 12.66 30.22 -18.72
N GLY A 51 13.14 30.74 -17.59
CA GLY A 51 12.85 32.10 -17.12
C GLY A 51 11.49 32.24 -16.41
N HIS A 52 10.80 31.14 -16.12
CA HIS A 52 9.63 31.16 -15.24
C HIS A 52 9.96 30.54 -13.88
N ASN A 53 9.36 31.07 -12.82
CA ASN A 53 9.55 30.60 -11.46
C ASN A 53 9.25 29.09 -11.31
N LYS A 54 10.15 28.37 -10.63
CA LYS A 54 10.07 26.91 -10.45
C LYS A 54 8.82 26.47 -9.68
N ALA A 55 8.38 27.24 -8.68
CA ALA A 55 7.19 26.91 -7.91
C ALA A 55 5.89 27.09 -8.72
N LEU A 56 5.84 28.09 -9.61
CA LEU A 56 4.73 28.22 -10.56
C LEU A 56 4.67 27.07 -11.57
N ILE A 57 5.82 26.63 -12.09
CA ILE A 57 5.88 25.48 -13.00
C ILE A 57 5.38 24.21 -12.29
N ALA A 58 5.85 23.95 -11.06
CA ALA A 58 5.40 22.81 -10.27
C ALA A 58 3.89 22.86 -10.00
N ALA A 59 3.34 24.03 -9.65
CA ALA A 59 1.91 24.22 -9.43
C ALA A 59 1.08 23.93 -10.69
N ARG A 60 1.51 24.41 -11.86
CA ARG A 60 0.83 24.12 -13.15
C ARG A 60 0.76 22.62 -13.42
N ARG A 61 1.88 21.91 -13.23
CA ARG A 61 1.94 20.45 -13.42
C ARG A 61 1.04 19.70 -12.45
N ILE A 62 0.98 20.13 -11.19
CA ILE A 62 0.07 19.53 -10.21
C ILE A 62 -1.39 19.75 -10.61
N ALA A 63 -1.75 20.94 -11.10
CA ALA A 63 -3.10 21.25 -11.55
C ALA A 63 -3.54 20.43 -12.78
N GLU A 64 -2.60 19.95 -13.61
CA GLU A 64 -2.89 19.01 -14.71
C GLU A 64 -3.25 17.60 -14.21
N ILE A 65 -2.81 17.22 -13.01
CA ILE A 65 -3.07 15.91 -12.41
C ILE A 65 -4.29 15.95 -11.51
N ASP A 66 -4.35 16.95 -10.62
CA ASP A 66 -5.47 17.17 -9.71
C ASP A 66 -5.84 18.67 -9.68
N PRO A 67 -6.84 19.10 -10.47
CA PRO A 67 -7.26 20.50 -10.50
C PRO A 67 -8.02 20.94 -9.23
N TYR A 68 -8.34 20.02 -8.32
CA TYR A 68 -9.06 20.32 -7.07
C TYR A 68 -8.13 20.44 -5.86
N LEU A 69 -6.88 20.00 -5.98
CA LEU A 69 -5.89 20.15 -4.92
C LEU A 69 -5.56 21.64 -4.72
N ALA A 70 -5.73 22.14 -3.49
CA ALA A 70 -5.36 23.51 -3.17
C ALA A 70 -3.83 23.67 -3.20
N VAL A 71 -3.32 24.46 -4.13
CA VAL A 71 -1.89 24.79 -4.25
C VAL A 71 -1.69 26.29 -4.03
N ARG A 72 -0.84 26.66 -3.07
CA ARG A 72 -0.40 28.04 -2.85
C ARG A 72 1.06 28.19 -3.23
N VAL A 73 1.38 29.26 -3.94
CA VAL A 73 2.74 29.52 -4.42
C VAL A 73 3.32 30.73 -3.70
N PHE A 74 4.54 30.56 -3.19
CA PHE A 74 5.39 31.60 -2.60
C PHE A 74 6.59 31.78 -3.55
N ASP A 75 6.39 32.59 -4.58
CA ASP A 75 7.34 32.82 -5.68
C ASP A 75 8.54 33.70 -5.29
N SER A 76 8.50 34.32 -4.11
CA SER A 76 9.66 34.97 -3.47
C SER A 76 10.47 34.02 -2.60
N GLY A 77 10.12 32.72 -2.56
CA GLY A 77 10.69 31.76 -1.62
C GLY A 77 10.36 32.07 -0.16
N VAL A 78 11.12 31.46 0.75
CA VAL A 78 10.97 31.62 2.21
C VAL A 78 12.05 32.56 2.75
N THR A 79 11.62 33.58 3.48
CA THR A 79 12.48 34.55 4.17
C THR A 79 12.05 34.68 5.63
N ARG A 80 12.76 35.47 6.44
CA ARG A 80 12.33 35.76 7.83
C ARG A 80 10.96 36.42 7.89
N ASP A 81 10.58 37.16 6.86
CA ASP A 81 9.30 37.88 6.82
C ASP A 81 8.15 36.98 6.34
N THR A 82 8.44 35.94 5.54
CA THR A 82 7.41 35.05 4.95
C THR A 82 7.30 33.69 5.62
N ILE A 83 8.30 33.26 6.41
CA ILE A 83 8.34 31.94 7.05
C ILE A 83 7.13 31.68 7.95
N ASP A 84 6.67 32.71 8.67
CA ASP A 84 5.56 32.57 9.62
C ASP A 84 4.25 32.27 8.89
N GLU A 85 3.98 32.98 7.80
CA GLU A 85 2.84 32.72 6.92
C GLU A 85 2.97 31.36 6.23
N PHE A 86 4.16 31.04 5.70
CA PHE A 86 4.40 29.80 4.99
C PHE A 86 4.12 28.58 5.87
N LEU A 87 4.55 28.61 7.13
CA LEU A 87 4.38 27.51 8.09
C LEU A 87 3.01 27.48 8.79
N ASP A 88 2.19 28.51 8.67
CA ASP A 88 0.95 28.63 9.44
C ASP A 88 -0.03 27.48 9.15
N GLY A 89 -0.31 26.68 10.18
CA GLY A 89 -1.23 25.55 10.10
C GLY A 89 -0.77 24.41 9.18
N LEU A 90 0.51 24.32 8.82
CA LEU A 90 1.06 23.13 8.16
C LEU A 90 1.08 21.93 9.12
N ASP A 91 1.02 20.72 8.55
CA ASP A 91 1.22 19.47 9.30
C ASP A 91 2.66 18.95 9.13
N ILE A 92 3.28 19.18 7.97
CA ILE A 92 4.63 18.69 7.63
C ILE A 92 5.34 19.72 6.73
N VAL A 93 6.64 19.87 6.91
CA VAL A 93 7.50 20.65 6.02
C VAL A 93 8.51 19.75 5.33
N VAL A 94 8.61 19.88 4.01
CA VAL A 94 9.66 19.28 3.19
C VAL A 94 10.65 20.38 2.82
N GLU A 95 11.93 20.16 3.12
CA GLU A 95 13.00 21.13 2.90
C GLU A 95 14.00 20.57 1.88
N GLU A 96 14.04 21.17 0.69
CA GLU A 96 14.83 20.76 -0.48
C GLU A 96 15.56 21.96 -1.14
N CYS A 97 15.83 23.02 -0.38
CA CYS A 97 16.47 24.25 -0.90
C CYS A 97 17.99 24.23 -0.70
N ASP A 98 18.74 24.94 -1.55
CA ASP A 98 20.21 24.89 -1.49
C ASP A 98 20.81 25.88 -0.46
N SER A 99 20.05 26.90 -0.06
CA SER A 99 20.54 27.97 0.84
C SER A 99 20.59 27.51 2.28
N LEU A 100 21.80 27.30 2.80
CA LEU A 100 22.04 26.76 4.15
C LEU A 100 21.36 27.57 5.27
N ASP A 101 21.35 28.90 5.18
CA ASP A 101 20.67 29.79 6.11
C ASP A 101 19.14 29.65 6.05
N VAL A 102 18.56 29.46 4.86
CA VAL A 102 17.13 29.16 4.70
C VAL A 102 16.81 27.78 5.27
N LYS A 103 17.65 26.76 5.04
CA LYS A 103 17.48 25.44 5.64
C LYS A 103 17.42 25.51 7.18
N ALA A 104 18.32 26.30 7.77
CA ALA A 104 18.35 26.53 9.21
C ALA A 104 17.11 27.30 9.69
N LEU A 105 16.73 28.38 9.01
CA LEU A 105 15.54 29.19 9.32
C LEU A 105 14.27 28.34 9.31
N VAL A 106 14.08 27.50 8.29
CA VAL A 106 12.94 26.59 8.17
C VAL A 106 12.90 25.63 9.35
N ARG A 107 14.02 25.00 9.72
CA ARG A 107 14.09 24.05 10.83
C ARG A 107 13.89 24.72 12.20
N GLU A 108 14.47 25.89 12.44
CA GLU A 108 14.26 26.66 13.67
C GLU A 108 12.78 27.03 13.84
N SER A 109 12.16 27.49 12.75
CA SER A 109 10.76 27.92 12.73
C SER A 109 9.79 26.76 12.82
N ALA A 110 10.10 25.63 12.19
CA ALA A 110 9.37 24.37 12.28
C ALA A 110 9.45 23.79 13.70
N ARG A 111 10.64 23.79 14.32
CA ARG A 111 10.83 23.36 15.72
C ARG A 111 10.00 24.20 16.68
N ALA A 112 9.99 25.53 16.54
CA ALA A 112 9.18 26.42 17.36
C ALA A 112 7.67 26.10 17.27
N ARG A 113 7.22 25.58 16.11
CA ARG A 113 5.84 25.18 15.82
C ARG A 113 5.57 23.69 16.04
N ARG A 114 6.59 22.92 16.43
CA ARG A 114 6.52 21.46 16.56
C ARG A 114 6.09 20.77 15.27
N LEU A 115 6.61 21.22 14.14
CA LEU A 115 6.35 20.63 12.83
C LEU A 115 7.45 19.62 12.48
N PRO A 116 7.11 18.40 12.02
CA PRO A 116 8.10 17.51 11.46
C PRO A 116 8.70 18.09 10.17
N VAL A 117 10.01 17.91 10.00
CA VAL A 117 10.75 18.29 8.79
C VAL A 117 11.32 17.04 8.12
N VAL A 118 11.16 16.94 6.81
CA VAL A 118 11.75 15.86 6.00
C VAL A 118 12.59 16.48 4.88
N MET A 119 13.77 15.93 4.64
CA MET A 119 14.68 16.35 3.57
C MET A 119 15.27 15.10 2.91
N ALA A 120 15.38 15.11 1.59
CA ALA A 120 16.21 14.19 0.82
C ALA A 120 17.43 14.93 0.26
N SER A 121 18.48 14.20 -0.08
CA SER A 121 19.59 14.72 -0.88
C SER A 121 20.04 13.67 -1.88
N SER A 122 20.55 14.12 -3.03
CA SER A 122 20.78 13.25 -4.18
C SER A 122 21.96 12.28 -4.00
N ASP A 123 23.12 12.74 -3.51
CA ASP A 123 24.28 11.84 -3.40
C ASP A 123 24.05 10.72 -2.37
N ARG A 124 24.05 9.49 -2.86
CA ARG A 124 23.81 8.27 -2.07
C ARG A 124 22.51 8.30 -1.25
N GLY A 125 21.50 8.99 -1.78
CA GLY A 125 20.11 8.97 -1.31
C GLY A 125 19.92 9.23 0.18
N LEU A 126 20.65 10.18 0.78
CA LEU A 126 20.47 10.55 2.19
C LEU A 126 19.07 11.11 2.41
N ILE A 127 18.36 10.55 3.40
CA ILE A 127 17.07 11.02 3.90
C ILE A 127 17.25 11.44 5.35
N ASP A 128 16.77 12.63 5.70
CA ASP A 128 16.85 13.26 7.02
C ASP A 128 15.42 13.56 7.49
N VAL A 129 15.07 13.06 8.68
CA VAL A 129 13.74 13.22 9.29
C VAL A 129 13.93 13.82 10.68
N GLU A 130 13.35 14.98 10.93
CA GLU A 130 13.32 15.65 12.24
C GLU A 130 11.89 15.75 12.75
N ARG A 131 11.51 14.91 13.71
CA ARG A 131 10.17 14.88 14.32
C ARG A 131 10.06 15.89 15.46
N PHE A 132 10.11 17.20 15.17
CA PHE A 132 9.97 18.23 16.21
C PHE A 132 8.60 18.20 16.93
N ASP A 133 7.60 17.54 16.33
CA ASP A 133 6.32 17.20 16.96
C ASP A 133 6.47 16.23 18.13
N LEU A 134 7.43 15.29 18.05
CA LEU A 134 7.74 14.31 19.10
C LEU A 134 8.90 14.76 20.00
N GLU A 135 9.87 15.46 19.42
CA GLU A 135 11.11 15.87 20.07
C GLU A 135 11.33 17.40 19.95
N PRO A 136 10.49 18.22 20.61
CA PRO A 136 10.48 19.68 20.41
C PRO A 136 11.77 20.38 20.87
N GLN A 137 12.59 19.71 21.69
CA GLN A 137 13.87 20.23 22.18
C GLN A 137 15.06 19.82 21.33
N ARG A 138 14.84 19.02 20.26
CA ARG A 138 15.94 18.55 19.44
C ARG A 138 16.66 19.73 18.75
N PRO A 139 18.00 19.77 18.75
CA PRO A 139 18.73 20.73 17.94
C PRO A 139 18.48 20.48 16.45
N ILE A 140 18.44 21.56 15.65
CA ILE A 140 18.29 21.46 14.19
C ILE A 140 19.45 20.65 13.57
N PHE A 141 19.19 19.97 12.45
CA PHE A 141 20.15 19.04 11.83
C PHE A 141 20.73 18.05 12.83
N HIS A 142 19.92 17.60 13.79
CA HIS A 142 20.34 16.71 14.88
C HIS A 142 21.55 17.20 15.69
N GLY A 143 21.83 18.50 15.69
CA GLY A 143 22.98 19.10 16.41
C GLY A 143 24.30 19.06 15.65
N LEU A 144 24.32 18.63 14.38
CA LEU A 144 25.54 18.55 13.57
C LEU A 144 26.20 19.91 13.32
N LEU A 145 25.44 20.99 13.43
CA LEU A 145 25.96 22.35 13.31
C LEU A 145 26.55 22.91 14.60
N GLY A 146 26.36 22.26 15.75
CA GLY A 146 26.73 22.81 17.06
C GLY A 146 25.90 24.05 17.39
N ASP A 147 26.55 25.12 17.86
CA ASP A 147 25.90 26.39 18.27
C ASP A 147 25.59 27.36 17.11
N VAL A 148 25.76 26.91 15.86
CA VAL A 148 25.58 27.76 14.68
C VAL A 148 24.10 27.83 14.29
N ASP A 149 23.52 29.03 14.36
CA ASP A 149 22.13 29.33 14.03
C ASP A 149 21.96 29.94 12.62
N ALA A 150 20.71 30.11 12.18
CA ALA A 150 20.41 30.68 10.86
C ALA A 150 20.96 32.11 10.68
N ALA A 151 21.00 32.92 11.75
CA ALA A 151 21.53 34.28 11.70
C ALA A 151 23.04 34.31 11.47
N SER A 152 23.77 33.44 12.15
CA SER A 152 25.21 33.27 11.99
C SER A 152 25.55 32.79 10.57
N LEU A 153 24.75 31.88 10.01
CA LEU A 153 24.94 31.36 8.65
C LEU A 153 24.69 32.39 7.56
N ALA A 154 23.72 33.29 7.74
CA ALA A 154 23.39 34.31 6.74
C ALA A 154 24.56 35.28 6.48
N GLY A 155 25.43 35.51 7.47
CA GLY A 155 26.59 36.39 7.37
C GLY A 155 27.83 35.77 6.73
N LEU A 156 27.84 34.45 6.48
CA LEU A 156 28.99 33.72 5.93
C LEU A 156 29.02 33.80 4.40
N ASP A 157 30.22 33.87 3.83
CA ASP A 157 30.42 33.67 2.41
C ASP A 157 30.23 32.19 1.99
N SER A 158 30.17 31.93 0.68
CA SER A 158 29.95 30.57 0.18
C SER A 158 31.04 29.57 0.58
N ARG A 159 32.30 30.00 0.77
CA ARG A 159 33.42 29.13 1.15
C ARG A 159 33.36 28.80 2.63
N GLU A 160 33.02 29.78 3.46
CA GLU A 160 32.82 29.62 4.90
C GLU A 160 31.63 28.69 5.21
N LYS A 161 30.63 28.61 4.32
CA LYS A 161 29.51 27.67 4.45
C LYS A 161 29.88 26.21 4.16
N ILE A 162 30.94 25.92 3.39
CA ILE A 162 31.29 24.56 2.95
C ILE A 162 31.42 23.55 4.10
N PRO A 163 32.16 23.83 5.20
CA PRO A 163 32.29 22.88 6.31
C PRO A 163 30.97 22.58 7.03
N HIS A 164 30.00 23.49 6.95
CA HIS A 164 28.66 23.29 7.52
C HIS A 164 27.80 22.43 6.60
N VAL A 165 27.83 22.71 5.29
CA VAL A 165 27.15 21.89 4.28
C VAL A 165 27.65 20.45 4.36
N LEU A 166 28.97 20.23 4.39
CA LEU A 166 29.55 18.89 4.51
C LEU A 166 29.13 18.15 5.77
N ARG A 167 28.88 18.84 6.89
CA ARG A 167 28.32 18.20 8.10
C ARG A 167 26.87 17.80 7.90
N ILE A 168 26.07 18.62 7.23
CA ILE A 168 24.65 18.35 6.97
C ILE A 168 24.47 17.21 5.97
N VAL A 169 25.22 17.21 4.87
CA VAL A 169 25.10 16.18 3.81
C VAL A 169 25.91 14.91 4.10
N ASP A 170 26.54 14.84 5.29
CA ASP A 170 27.35 13.70 5.73
C ASP A 170 28.53 13.43 4.77
N GLY A 171 29.43 14.41 4.71
CA GLY A 171 30.57 14.50 3.82
C GLY A 171 31.51 13.29 3.85
N GLY A 172 31.59 12.60 4.98
CA GLY A 172 32.39 11.37 5.12
C GLY A 172 31.85 10.18 4.35
N ASN A 173 30.57 10.21 3.97
CA ASN A 173 29.90 9.15 3.21
C ASN A 173 29.57 9.56 1.77
N LEU A 174 30.11 10.67 1.27
CA LEU A 174 29.94 11.05 -0.14
C LEU A 174 30.45 9.96 -1.07
N SER A 175 29.81 9.82 -2.23
CA SER A 175 30.34 8.97 -3.29
C SER A 175 31.68 9.52 -3.81
N ALA A 176 32.56 8.66 -4.32
CA ALA A 176 33.82 9.10 -4.92
C ALA A 176 33.59 10.11 -6.05
N ARG A 177 32.50 9.94 -6.83
CA ARG A 177 32.11 10.87 -7.89
C ARG A 177 31.60 12.19 -7.32
N GLY A 178 30.75 12.15 -6.28
CA GLY A 178 30.25 13.34 -5.60
C GLY A 178 31.36 14.19 -4.98
N ALA A 179 32.33 13.53 -4.34
CA ALA A 179 33.52 14.21 -3.81
C ALA A 179 34.38 14.84 -4.91
N ALA A 180 34.58 14.16 -6.04
CA ALA A 180 35.30 14.71 -7.19
C ALA A 180 34.56 15.92 -7.79
N SER A 181 33.24 15.84 -7.94
CA SER A 181 32.42 16.96 -8.45
C SER A 181 32.49 18.19 -7.56
N LEU A 182 32.63 18.04 -6.23
CA LEU A 182 32.75 19.17 -5.31
C LEU A 182 33.95 20.07 -5.63
N VAL A 183 35.06 19.50 -6.10
CA VAL A 183 36.28 20.24 -6.47
C VAL A 183 36.07 21.06 -7.76
N GLU A 184 35.15 20.62 -8.61
CA GLU A 184 34.88 21.23 -9.92
C GLU A 184 33.81 22.34 -9.87
N VAL A 185 33.11 22.51 -8.74
CA VAL A 185 32.10 23.56 -8.56
C VAL A 185 32.74 24.94 -8.62
N GLY A 186 32.17 25.82 -9.45
CA GLY A 186 32.70 27.15 -9.73
C GLY A 186 33.90 27.15 -10.67
N GLN A 187 34.30 26.00 -11.22
CA GLN A 187 35.33 25.87 -12.26
C GLN A 187 34.71 25.35 -13.56
N THR A 188 34.31 24.09 -13.58
CA THR A 188 33.68 23.44 -14.74
C THR A 188 32.22 23.08 -14.50
N LEU A 189 31.79 23.05 -13.24
CA LEU A 189 30.40 22.85 -12.82
C LEU A 189 29.82 24.15 -12.25
N SER A 190 28.58 24.48 -12.62
CA SER A 190 27.87 25.63 -12.06
C SER A 190 27.40 25.38 -10.63
N THR A 191 26.96 24.15 -10.33
CA THR A 191 26.41 23.75 -9.03
C THR A 191 26.64 22.27 -8.76
N TRP A 192 26.17 21.81 -7.62
CA TRP A 192 26.24 20.41 -7.21
C TRP A 192 25.41 19.52 -8.15
N PRO A 193 25.99 18.43 -8.69
CA PRO A 193 25.25 17.53 -9.58
C PRO A 193 24.05 16.88 -8.88
N GLN A 194 22.89 16.99 -9.50
CA GLN A 194 21.65 16.38 -9.04
C GLN A 194 21.07 15.56 -10.19
N LEU A 195 21.02 14.23 -10.07
CA LEU A 195 20.49 13.34 -11.10
C LEU A 195 18.99 13.11 -10.92
N ALA A 196 18.23 13.04 -12.02
CA ALA A 196 16.79 12.80 -11.97
C ALA A 196 16.42 11.50 -11.22
N GLY A 197 17.19 10.42 -11.39
CA GLY A 197 16.94 9.16 -10.70
C GLY A 197 17.00 9.29 -9.18
N ASP A 198 18.02 9.97 -8.67
CA ASP A 198 18.19 10.20 -7.23
C ASP A 198 17.09 11.11 -6.67
N VAL A 199 16.70 12.13 -7.43
CA VAL A 199 15.57 13.02 -7.11
C VAL A 199 14.27 12.23 -6.97
N LEU A 200 14.00 11.29 -7.89
CA LEU A 200 12.79 10.47 -7.86
C LEU A 200 12.78 9.46 -6.70
N VAL A 201 13.94 8.86 -6.38
CA VAL A 201 14.08 7.97 -5.22
C VAL A 201 13.89 8.75 -3.91
N GLY A 202 14.49 9.94 -3.82
CA GLY A 202 14.26 10.87 -2.72
C GLY A 202 12.79 11.22 -2.56
N ALA A 203 12.10 11.57 -3.66
CA ALA A 203 10.67 11.86 -3.64
C ALA A 203 9.81 10.69 -3.13
N ALA A 204 10.12 9.46 -3.54
CA ALA A 204 9.45 8.26 -3.03
C ALA A 204 9.67 8.08 -1.52
N ALA A 205 10.89 8.30 -1.03
CA ALA A 205 11.22 8.20 0.39
C ALA A 205 10.51 9.27 1.23
N VAL A 206 10.48 10.52 0.75
CA VAL A 206 9.80 11.63 1.43
C VAL A 206 8.29 11.38 1.47
N ALA A 207 7.69 10.90 0.37
CA ALA A 207 6.26 10.55 0.35
C ALA A 207 5.93 9.42 1.33
N GLU A 208 6.78 8.40 1.45
CA GLU A 208 6.65 7.34 2.46
C GLU A 208 6.73 7.89 3.89
N ALA A 209 7.67 8.79 4.17
CA ALA A 209 7.77 9.45 5.47
C ALA A 209 6.52 10.28 5.80
N VAL A 210 6.04 11.08 4.84
CA VAL A 210 4.80 11.85 4.95
C VAL A 210 3.61 10.94 5.25
N ARG A 211 3.48 9.83 4.50
CA ARG A 211 2.40 8.86 4.69
C ARG A 211 2.42 8.26 6.09
N ARG A 212 3.60 7.86 6.58
CA ARG A 212 3.75 7.34 7.96
C ARG A 212 3.33 8.35 9.01
N ILE A 213 3.80 9.59 8.88
CA ILE A 213 3.43 10.68 9.80
C ILE A 213 1.92 10.90 9.78
N GLY A 214 1.31 10.99 8.59
CA GLY A 214 -0.13 11.22 8.44
C GLY A 214 -1.02 10.09 8.96
N LEU A 215 -0.55 8.84 8.88
CA LEU A 215 -1.27 7.66 9.37
C LEU A 215 -0.96 7.33 10.84
N GLY A 216 -0.06 8.07 11.49
CA GLY A 216 0.40 7.75 12.84
C GLY A 216 1.22 6.46 12.92
N GLU A 217 1.82 6.02 11.80
CA GLU A 217 2.72 4.87 11.76
C GLU A 217 4.08 5.21 12.39
N PRO A 218 4.83 4.20 12.88
CA PRO A 218 6.15 4.42 13.44
C PRO A 218 7.13 5.05 12.43
N LEU A 219 7.67 6.22 12.79
CA LEU A 219 8.77 6.88 12.12
C LEU A 219 9.55 7.73 13.13
N SER A 220 10.75 7.29 13.50
CA SER A 220 11.64 8.00 14.42
C SER A 220 12.39 9.14 13.73
N THR A 221 12.82 10.13 14.50
CA THR A 221 13.83 11.09 14.07
C THR A 221 15.14 10.38 13.71
N GLY A 222 15.81 10.81 12.64
CA GLY A 222 17.14 10.33 12.28
C GLY A 222 17.44 10.45 10.79
N ARG A 223 18.50 9.74 10.39
CA ARG A 223 18.97 9.69 9.00
C ARG A 223 19.01 8.26 8.50
N THR A 224 18.71 8.08 7.23
CA THR A 224 18.92 6.83 6.50
C THR A 224 19.40 7.12 5.09
N ARG A 225 19.79 6.08 4.34
CA ARG A 225 20.19 6.19 2.93
C ARG A 225 19.43 5.19 2.10
N LEU A 226 18.86 5.66 0.99
CA LEU A 226 18.38 4.82 -0.10
C LEU A 226 19.38 4.90 -1.26
N ASP A 227 20.54 4.27 -1.07
CA ASP A 227 21.61 4.26 -2.06
C ASP A 227 21.33 3.20 -3.14
N THR A 228 20.85 3.68 -4.30
CA THR A 228 20.52 2.81 -5.45
C THR A 228 21.75 2.12 -6.03
N ALA A 229 22.90 2.79 -6.03
CA ALA A 229 24.13 2.20 -6.54
C ALA A 229 24.59 1.05 -5.63
N ALA A 230 24.64 1.29 -4.31
CA ALA A 230 24.99 0.24 -3.35
C ALA A 230 24.01 -0.94 -3.37
N ALA A 231 22.71 -0.67 -3.54
CA ALA A 231 21.71 -1.73 -3.67
C ALA A 231 21.93 -2.61 -4.92
N LEU A 232 22.32 -2.01 -6.05
CA LEU A 232 22.62 -2.74 -7.29
C LEU A 232 23.97 -3.46 -7.26
N GLU A 233 24.95 -2.96 -6.50
CA GLU A 233 26.21 -3.67 -6.23
C GLU A 233 25.97 -4.91 -5.37
N GLY A 234 24.94 -4.89 -4.51
CA GLY A 234 24.54 -6.00 -3.64
C GLY A 234 23.63 -7.05 -4.28
N LEU A 235 23.50 -7.10 -5.61
CA LEU A 235 22.68 -8.10 -6.29
C LEU A 235 23.20 -9.52 -6.04
N THR A 236 22.28 -10.43 -5.70
CA THR A 236 22.54 -11.85 -5.49
C THR A 236 21.77 -12.71 -6.48
N ASP A 237 22.30 -13.88 -6.85
CA ASP A 237 21.58 -14.82 -7.72
C ASP A 237 20.40 -15.45 -6.95
N PRO A 238 19.14 -15.30 -7.42
CA PRO A 238 18.00 -15.94 -6.77
C PRO A 238 18.08 -17.47 -6.75
N ALA A 239 18.87 -18.10 -7.64
CA ALA A 239 19.11 -19.54 -7.65
C ALA A 239 20.00 -20.03 -6.50
N GLU A 240 20.76 -19.13 -5.86
CA GLU A 240 21.58 -19.42 -4.69
C GLU A 240 20.82 -19.30 -3.37
N GLN A 241 19.54 -18.88 -3.42
CA GLN A 241 18.69 -18.92 -2.23
C GLN A 241 18.40 -20.38 -1.85
N PRO A 242 18.40 -20.70 -0.53
CA PRO A 242 17.99 -22.03 -0.09
C PRO A 242 16.60 -22.34 -0.66
N PRO A 243 16.37 -23.57 -1.15
CA PRO A 243 15.10 -23.94 -1.74
C PRO A 243 13.98 -23.61 -0.74
N ALA A 244 12.92 -22.97 -1.25
CA ALA A 244 11.73 -22.74 -0.45
C ALA A 244 11.31 -24.05 0.24
N PRO A 245 10.79 -24.00 1.48
CA PRO A 245 10.30 -25.20 2.15
C PRO A 245 9.35 -25.92 1.19
N VAL A 246 9.71 -27.16 0.85
CA VAL A 246 8.87 -27.99 0.00
C VAL A 246 7.63 -28.29 0.81
N TRP A 247 6.54 -27.60 0.50
CA TRP A 247 5.21 -27.98 0.97
C TRP A 247 4.89 -29.30 0.30
N GLY A 248 5.18 -30.41 0.99
CA GLY A 248 4.69 -31.71 0.57
C GLY A 248 3.17 -31.65 0.49
N PRO A 249 2.54 -32.23 -0.54
CA PRO A 249 1.10 -32.39 -0.52
C PRO A 249 0.73 -33.12 0.79
N PRO A 250 -0.31 -32.66 1.53
CA PRO A 250 -0.77 -33.39 2.70
C PRO A 250 -1.03 -34.83 2.27
N THR A 251 -0.56 -35.79 3.08
CA THR A 251 -0.81 -37.21 2.82
C THR A 251 -2.33 -37.40 2.73
N PRO A 252 -2.87 -37.91 1.61
CA PRO A 252 -4.28 -38.21 1.51
C PRO A 252 -4.65 -39.14 2.66
N GLN A 253 -5.49 -38.67 3.58
CA GLN A 253 -6.12 -39.57 4.52
C GLN A 253 -7.28 -40.22 3.77
N ASP A 254 -7.27 -41.55 3.69
CA ASP A 254 -8.44 -42.27 3.21
C ASP A 254 -9.63 -41.87 4.09
N PRO A 255 -10.76 -41.45 3.49
CA PRO A 255 -11.94 -41.10 4.26
C PRO A 255 -12.35 -42.31 5.10
N ALA A 256 -12.65 -42.08 6.38
CA ALA A 256 -13.19 -43.12 7.23
C ALA A 256 -14.42 -43.76 6.55
N PRO A 257 -14.58 -45.09 6.61
CA PRO A 257 -15.71 -45.76 5.98
C PRO A 257 -17.02 -45.20 6.52
N VAL A 258 -17.98 -44.93 5.61
CA VAL A 258 -19.32 -44.47 5.97
C VAL A 258 -19.99 -45.54 6.83
N GLN A 259 -20.36 -45.18 8.06
CA GLN A 259 -20.91 -46.13 9.03
C GLN A 259 -22.44 -46.19 8.96
N ASP A 260 -23.09 -45.03 8.80
CA ASP A 260 -24.53 -44.85 8.79
C ASP A 260 -24.94 -43.59 8.00
N ALA A 261 -26.25 -43.35 7.87
CA ALA A 261 -26.79 -42.24 7.09
C ALA A 261 -26.37 -40.86 7.64
N ILE A 262 -26.28 -40.69 8.97
CA ILE A 262 -25.84 -39.42 9.56
C ILE A 262 -24.37 -39.14 9.24
N HIS A 263 -23.48 -40.14 9.30
CA HIS A 263 -22.10 -39.97 8.87
C HIS A 263 -21.99 -39.65 7.38
N ALA A 264 -22.82 -40.25 6.52
CA ALA A 264 -22.83 -39.93 5.10
C ALA A 264 -23.17 -38.45 4.85
N VAL A 265 -24.16 -37.94 5.60
CA VAL A 265 -24.61 -36.54 5.51
C VAL A 265 -23.54 -35.58 6.02
N ALA A 266 -22.90 -35.86 7.17
CA ALA A 266 -21.81 -35.05 7.70
C ALA A 266 -20.58 -35.07 6.77
N LEU A 267 -20.24 -36.21 6.18
CA LEU A 267 -19.13 -36.36 5.24
C LEU A 267 -19.39 -35.62 3.92
N ALA A 268 -20.63 -35.63 3.43
CA ALA A 268 -20.99 -34.85 2.24
C ALA A 268 -20.87 -33.34 2.51
N ALA A 269 -21.34 -32.88 3.67
CA ALA A 269 -21.21 -31.49 4.11
C ALA A 269 -19.73 -31.06 4.17
N SER A 270 -18.85 -31.88 4.75
CA SER A 270 -17.42 -31.55 4.87
C SER A 270 -16.70 -31.47 3.53
N ARG A 271 -17.23 -32.15 2.51
CA ARG A 271 -16.74 -32.10 1.14
C ARG A 271 -17.25 -30.89 0.37
N ALA A 272 -18.02 -29.96 0.92
CA ALA A 272 -18.49 -28.80 0.17
C ALA A 272 -17.34 -27.90 -0.35
N PRO A 273 -17.58 -27.12 -1.42
CA PRO A 273 -16.58 -26.20 -1.93
C PRO A 273 -16.53 -24.96 -1.04
N SER A 274 -15.37 -24.31 -0.97
CA SER A 274 -15.22 -23.03 -0.25
C SER A 274 -14.23 -22.12 -0.96
N GLY A 275 -14.43 -20.82 -0.83
CA GLY A 275 -13.49 -19.81 -1.34
C GLY A 275 -12.10 -20.01 -0.75
N GLY A 276 -11.07 -20.03 -1.60
CA GLY A 276 -9.70 -20.29 -1.16
C GLY A 276 -9.44 -21.71 -0.66
N ASN A 277 -10.43 -22.62 -0.75
CA ASN A 277 -10.37 -23.97 -0.22
C ASN A 277 -9.95 -24.02 1.26
N VAL A 278 -10.59 -23.17 2.08
CA VAL A 278 -10.29 -23.01 3.52
C VAL A 278 -11.27 -23.76 4.44
N GLN A 279 -12.36 -24.31 3.90
CA GLN A 279 -13.40 -25.05 4.63
C GLN A 279 -13.85 -24.30 5.91
N PRO A 280 -14.53 -23.15 5.77
CA PRO A 280 -14.74 -22.19 6.86
C PRO A 280 -15.87 -22.60 7.82
N TRP A 281 -15.90 -23.86 8.24
CA TRP A 281 -16.95 -24.42 9.07
C TRP A 281 -16.43 -25.42 10.10
N HIS A 282 -17.17 -25.52 11.21
CA HIS A 282 -17.16 -26.66 12.11
C HIS A 282 -18.40 -27.52 11.83
N ILE A 283 -18.20 -28.82 11.65
CA ILE A 283 -19.30 -29.77 11.45
C ILE A 283 -19.40 -30.67 12.68
N ALA A 284 -20.55 -30.66 13.31
CA ALA A 284 -20.91 -31.56 14.40
C ALA A 284 -22.17 -32.34 14.02
N TRP A 285 -22.31 -33.56 14.50
CA TRP A 285 -23.53 -34.33 14.32
C TRP A 285 -23.95 -35.05 15.59
N ALA A 286 -25.26 -35.23 15.72
CA ALA A 286 -25.94 -36.05 16.72
C ALA A 286 -26.70 -37.17 16.00
N THR A 287 -27.56 -37.92 16.70
CA THR A 287 -28.27 -39.08 16.12
C THR A 287 -29.09 -38.75 14.87
N ASP A 288 -29.71 -37.57 14.83
CA ASP A 288 -30.65 -37.15 13.78
C ASP A 288 -30.37 -35.75 13.23
N THR A 289 -29.24 -35.14 13.59
CA THR A 289 -28.99 -33.72 13.27
C THR A 289 -27.54 -33.51 12.89
N VAL A 290 -27.29 -32.81 11.77
CA VAL A 290 -25.97 -32.28 11.38
C VAL A 290 -25.99 -30.76 11.53
N THR A 291 -25.04 -30.22 12.27
CA THR A 291 -24.85 -28.79 12.50
C THR A 291 -23.59 -28.33 11.79
N ILE A 292 -23.72 -27.29 10.96
CA ILE A 292 -22.65 -26.70 10.18
C ILE A 292 -22.53 -25.24 10.63
N GLY A 293 -21.58 -24.96 11.52
CA GLY A 293 -21.34 -23.61 12.03
C GLY A 293 -20.23 -22.94 11.25
N LEU A 294 -20.44 -21.71 10.77
CA LEU A 294 -19.38 -20.86 10.23
C LEU A 294 -18.28 -20.68 11.29
N ALA A 295 -17.02 -20.86 10.89
CA ALA A 295 -15.84 -20.76 11.73
C ALA A 295 -14.99 -19.54 11.30
N PRO A 296 -15.13 -18.35 11.94
CA PRO A 296 -14.45 -17.12 11.53
C PRO A 296 -12.91 -17.19 11.53
N GLU A 297 -12.34 -18.16 12.25
CA GLU A 297 -10.90 -18.43 12.29
C GLU A 297 -10.35 -18.99 10.96
N TYR A 298 -11.20 -19.63 10.15
CA TYR A 298 -10.83 -20.20 8.86
C TYR A 298 -11.23 -19.25 7.73
N ARG A 299 -10.37 -18.26 7.45
CA ARG A 299 -10.63 -17.22 6.44
C ARG A 299 -9.60 -17.22 5.32
N SER A 300 -10.06 -16.83 4.13
CA SER A 300 -9.19 -16.53 2.99
C SER A 300 -9.13 -15.03 2.73
N MET A 301 -8.12 -14.55 1.99
CA MET A 301 -8.00 -13.12 1.67
C MET A 301 -9.18 -12.57 0.84
N ILE A 302 -9.98 -13.45 0.23
CA ILE A 302 -11.15 -13.10 -0.58
C ILE A 302 -12.46 -13.05 0.23
N ASP A 303 -12.43 -13.37 1.52
CA ASP A 303 -13.63 -13.48 2.36
C ASP A 303 -13.95 -12.17 3.10
N ILE A 304 -14.44 -11.19 2.35
CA ILE A 304 -14.79 -9.87 2.90
C ILE A 304 -16.10 -9.97 3.70
N GLY A 305 -16.00 -9.70 5.00
CA GLY A 305 -17.17 -9.69 5.90
C GLY A 305 -17.83 -11.07 6.06
N LEU A 306 -17.06 -12.16 5.95
CA LEU A 306 -17.53 -13.55 6.06
C LEU A 306 -18.57 -13.98 5.00
N ARG A 307 -18.72 -13.20 3.92
CA ARG A 307 -19.71 -13.48 2.85
C ARG A 307 -19.36 -14.74 2.08
N GLY A 308 -18.09 -14.93 1.74
CA GLY A 308 -17.61 -16.14 1.08
C GLY A 308 -17.77 -17.37 1.99
N SER A 309 -17.53 -17.19 3.28
CA SER A 309 -17.78 -18.23 4.29
C SER A 309 -19.26 -18.59 4.44
N ALA A 310 -20.17 -17.61 4.40
CA ALA A 310 -21.61 -17.86 4.45
C ALA A 310 -22.09 -18.65 3.22
N VAL A 311 -21.60 -18.32 2.02
CA VAL A 311 -21.87 -19.11 0.79
C VAL A 311 -21.36 -20.54 0.95
N ALA A 312 -20.19 -20.71 1.55
CA ALA A 312 -19.59 -22.02 1.78
C ALA A 312 -20.43 -22.88 2.76
N VAL A 313 -20.98 -22.29 3.84
CA VAL A 313 -21.94 -22.96 4.74
C VAL A 313 -23.22 -23.36 4.00
N GLY A 314 -23.74 -22.51 3.11
CA GLY A 314 -24.87 -22.86 2.25
C GLY A 314 -24.57 -24.06 1.34
N ALA A 315 -23.39 -24.09 0.73
CA ALA A 315 -22.96 -25.23 -0.10
C ALA A 315 -22.77 -26.52 0.73
N ALA A 316 -22.29 -26.42 1.97
CA ALA A 316 -22.20 -27.54 2.90
C ALA A 316 -23.58 -28.08 3.29
N ALA A 317 -24.54 -27.21 3.56
CA ALA A 317 -25.92 -27.60 3.82
C ALA A 317 -26.60 -28.24 2.60
N PHE A 318 -26.30 -27.75 1.38
CA PHE A 318 -26.79 -28.36 0.14
C PHE A 318 -26.23 -29.78 -0.05
N ASN A 319 -24.93 -29.97 0.10
CA ASN A 319 -24.32 -31.30 0.06
C ASN A 319 -24.93 -32.26 1.09
N ALA A 320 -25.21 -31.76 2.30
CA ALA A 320 -25.88 -32.53 3.34
C ALA A 320 -27.29 -32.98 2.91
N ARG A 321 -28.09 -32.08 2.30
CA ARG A 321 -29.42 -32.41 1.75
C ARG A 321 -29.34 -33.47 0.66
N VAL A 322 -28.39 -33.35 -0.27
CA VAL A 322 -28.18 -34.34 -1.35
C VAL A 322 -27.89 -35.72 -0.77
N ALA A 323 -27.01 -35.81 0.22
CA ALA A 323 -26.73 -37.07 0.91
C ALA A 323 -27.95 -37.60 1.69
N ALA A 324 -28.68 -36.72 2.39
CA ALA A 324 -29.85 -37.12 3.15
C ALA A 324 -30.95 -37.68 2.24
N ALA A 325 -31.15 -37.07 1.07
CA ALA A 325 -32.08 -37.55 0.04
C ALA A 325 -31.69 -38.93 -0.50
N ALA A 326 -30.40 -39.13 -0.83
CA ALA A 326 -29.88 -40.41 -1.33
C ALA A 326 -29.99 -41.56 -0.31
N HIS A 327 -30.00 -41.22 0.99
CA HIS A 327 -30.18 -42.18 2.09
C HIS A 327 -31.62 -42.26 2.62
N HIS A 328 -32.60 -41.62 1.95
CA HIS A 328 -34.02 -41.59 2.35
C HIS A 328 -34.27 -41.06 3.77
N VAL A 329 -33.42 -40.13 4.21
CA VAL A 329 -33.49 -39.49 5.52
C VAL A 329 -33.58 -37.97 5.41
N LEU A 330 -34.10 -37.46 4.29
CA LEU A 330 -34.22 -36.02 4.06
C LEU A 330 -35.19 -35.41 5.09
N GLY A 331 -34.80 -34.27 5.66
CA GLY A 331 -35.63 -33.49 6.56
C GLY A 331 -35.36 -32.00 6.39
N GLU A 332 -35.74 -31.22 7.41
CA GLU A 332 -35.71 -29.76 7.38
C GLU A 332 -34.27 -29.21 7.49
N VAL A 333 -34.00 -28.11 6.79
CA VAL A 333 -32.79 -27.31 6.98
C VAL A 333 -33.17 -25.92 7.48
N GLU A 334 -32.58 -25.54 8.61
CA GLU A 334 -32.81 -24.25 9.25
C GLU A 334 -31.49 -23.48 9.33
N PHE A 335 -31.49 -22.20 8.93
CA PHE A 335 -30.36 -21.30 9.11
C PHE A 335 -30.60 -20.39 10.30
N ARG A 336 -29.60 -20.27 11.17
CA ARG A 336 -29.64 -19.44 12.38
C ARG A 336 -28.48 -18.48 12.40
N GLU A 337 -28.78 -17.22 12.62
CA GLU A 337 -27.79 -16.18 12.90
C GLU A 337 -27.62 -16.02 14.41
N SER A 338 -26.40 -15.74 14.87
CA SER A 338 -26.14 -15.49 16.28
C SER A 338 -24.97 -14.54 16.48
N ASP A 339 -24.95 -13.83 17.61
CA ASP A 339 -23.78 -13.06 18.06
C ASP A 339 -22.71 -13.95 18.75
N GLY A 340 -22.85 -15.27 18.62
CA GLY A 340 -21.96 -16.26 19.23
C GLY A 340 -20.68 -16.50 18.43
N PRO A 341 -19.89 -17.52 18.80
CA PRO A 341 -18.65 -17.86 18.10
C PRO A 341 -18.86 -18.29 16.65
N SER A 342 -20.07 -18.76 16.32
CA SER A 342 -20.48 -19.07 14.95
C SER A 342 -21.59 -18.10 14.52
N PRO A 343 -21.28 -17.09 13.68
CA PRO A 343 -22.25 -16.06 13.34
C PRO A 343 -23.38 -16.55 12.44
N LEU A 344 -23.16 -17.66 11.73
CA LEU A 344 -24.16 -18.33 10.90
C LEU A 344 -24.03 -19.84 11.12
N THR A 345 -25.16 -20.51 11.40
CA THR A 345 -25.22 -21.96 11.55
C THR A 345 -26.34 -22.54 10.70
N ALA A 346 -26.04 -23.56 9.89
CA ALA A 346 -27.03 -24.39 9.24
C ALA A 346 -27.28 -25.66 10.07
N VAL A 347 -28.55 -25.95 10.36
CA VAL A 347 -28.98 -27.14 11.09
C VAL A 347 -29.79 -28.02 10.14
N VAL A 348 -29.23 -29.17 9.78
CA VAL A 348 -29.86 -30.17 8.91
C VAL A 348 -30.41 -31.28 9.78
N ARG A 349 -31.74 -31.38 9.86
CA ARG A 349 -32.42 -32.45 10.61
C ARG A 349 -32.73 -33.60 9.66
N LEU A 350 -32.35 -34.81 10.04
CA LEU A 350 -32.73 -36.03 9.36
C LEU A 350 -34.20 -36.34 9.64
N GLY A 351 -34.89 -36.80 8.61
CA GLY A 351 -36.30 -37.18 8.66
C GLY A 351 -36.56 -38.50 7.94
N GLY A 352 -37.76 -38.66 7.41
CA GLY A 352 -38.13 -39.79 6.53
C GLY A 352 -38.46 -39.36 5.10
N GLY A 353 -38.04 -38.16 4.70
CA GLY A 353 -38.30 -37.61 3.37
C GLY A 353 -37.36 -38.17 2.31
N SER A 354 -37.75 -38.00 1.06
CA SER A 354 -36.94 -38.33 -0.11
C SER A 354 -37.15 -37.29 -1.21
N ASP A 355 -36.11 -37.05 -1.99
CA ASP A 355 -36.15 -36.22 -3.19
C ASP A 355 -35.27 -36.87 -4.25
N GLU A 356 -35.87 -37.42 -5.31
CA GLU A 356 -35.14 -38.15 -6.35
C GLU A 356 -34.19 -37.22 -7.14
N SER A 357 -34.57 -35.96 -7.32
CA SER A 357 -33.75 -34.98 -8.04
C SER A 357 -32.48 -34.67 -7.26
N LEU A 358 -32.59 -34.42 -5.95
CA LEU A 358 -31.43 -34.22 -5.09
C LEU A 358 -30.59 -35.49 -4.95
N ALA A 359 -31.23 -36.65 -4.75
CA ALA A 359 -30.53 -37.93 -4.62
C ALA A 359 -29.68 -38.26 -5.86
N SER A 360 -30.12 -37.86 -7.05
CA SER A 360 -29.39 -38.07 -8.30
C SER A 360 -28.03 -37.35 -8.36
N LEU A 361 -27.84 -36.29 -7.55
CA LEU A 361 -26.59 -35.52 -7.48
C LEU A 361 -25.53 -36.17 -6.58
N PHE A 362 -25.91 -37.15 -5.76
CA PHE A 362 -25.02 -37.74 -4.75
C PHE A 362 -23.74 -38.37 -5.32
N PRO A 363 -23.76 -39.13 -6.44
CA PRO A 363 -22.54 -39.65 -7.06
C PRO A 363 -21.56 -38.54 -7.46
N SER A 364 -22.06 -37.41 -7.98
CA SER A 364 -21.23 -36.28 -8.41
C SER A 364 -20.52 -35.58 -7.25
N LEU A 365 -21.05 -35.68 -6.01
CA LEU A 365 -20.35 -35.17 -4.83
C LEU A 365 -19.06 -35.94 -4.53
N ALA A 366 -19.00 -37.23 -4.88
CA ALA A 366 -17.82 -38.07 -4.66
C ALA A 366 -16.72 -37.83 -5.71
N GLU A 367 -17.11 -37.47 -6.93
CA GLU A 367 -16.19 -37.20 -8.05
C GLU A 367 -15.68 -35.76 -8.07
N ARG A 368 -16.26 -34.87 -7.26
CA ARG A 368 -15.90 -33.46 -7.28
C ARG A 368 -14.46 -33.22 -6.82
N GLU A 369 -13.69 -32.56 -7.66
CA GLU A 369 -12.34 -32.13 -7.35
C GLU A 369 -12.13 -30.64 -7.65
N THR A 370 -11.13 -30.05 -7.00
CA THR A 370 -10.66 -28.70 -7.34
C THR A 370 -9.72 -28.78 -8.53
N ASN A 371 -10.22 -28.46 -9.72
CA ASN A 371 -9.39 -28.41 -10.93
C ASN A 371 -8.68 -27.04 -11.03
N ARG A 372 -7.36 -27.03 -10.85
CA ARG A 372 -6.50 -25.83 -11.00
C ARG A 372 -5.74 -25.79 -12.33
N ARG A 373 -6.11 -26.64 -13.29
CA ARG A 373 -5.49 -26.62 -14.62
C ARG A 373 -5.92 -25.36 -15.35
N THR A 374 -5.01 -24.81 -16.16
CA THR A 374 -5.31 -23.68 -17.02
C THR A 374 -6.33 -24.10 -18.08
N GLY A 375 -7.51 -23.48 -18.07
CA GLY A 375 -8.55 -23.70 -19.08
C GLY A 375 -8.48 -22.71 -20.23
N THR A 376 -9.05 -23.08 -21.39
CA THR A 376 -9.29 -22.16 -22.50
C THR A 376 -10.69 -21.56 -22.33
N PRO A 377 -10.85 -20.22 -22.39
CA PRO A 377 -12.18 -19.60 -22.34
C PRO A 377 -13.06 -20.09 -23.48
N SER A 378 -14.27 -20.55 -23.17
CA SER A 378 -15.30 -20.90 -24.15
C SER A 378 -16.66 -20.34 -23.70
N PRO A 379 -17.52 -19.92 -24.64
CA PRO A 379 -18.89 -19.54 -24.31
C PRO A 379 -19.62 -20.68 -23.59
N LEU A 380 -20.46 -20.34 -22.62
CA LEU A 380 -21.35 -21.31 -21.97
C LEU A 380 -22.47 -21.71 -22.96
N PRO A 381 -22.73 -23.01 -23.16
CA PRO A 381 -23.87 -23.45 -23.96
C PRO A 381 -25.20 -22.91 -23.39
N PRO A 382 -26.18 -22.52 -24.24
CA PRO A 382 -27.47 -22.01 -23.78
C PRO A 382 -28.18 -22.95 -22.80
N ASP A 383 -28.19 -24.26 -23.08
CA ASP A 383 -28.82 -25.26 -22.21
C ASP A 383 -28.18 -25.31 -20.81
N THR A 384 -26.87 -25.02 -20.72
CA THR A 384 -26.16 -24.92 -19.43
C THR A 384 -26.56 -23.65 -18.69
N VAL A 385 -26.70 -22.53 -19.41
CA VAL A 385 -27.17 -21.27 -18.82
C VAL A 385 -28.58 -21.43 -18.26
N ASP A 386 -29.48 -22.04 -19.02
CA ASP A 386 -30.86 -22.31 -18.59
C ASP A 386 -30.90 -23.24 -17.37
N ALA A 387 -30.07 -24.29 -17.34
CA ALA A 387 -29.96 -25.18 -16.20
C ALA A 387 -29.45 -24.48 -14.93
N LEU A 388 -28.50 -23.55 -15.06
CA LEU A 388 -28.00 -22.75 -13.94
C LEU A 388 -29.06 -21.79 -13.41
N HIS A 389 -29.82 -21.13 -14.30
CA HIS A 389 -30.95 -20.27 -13.90
C HIS A 389 -32.03 -21.08 -13.18
N GLY A 390 -32.45 -22.22 -13.75
CA GLY A 390 -33.45 -23.10 -13.14
C GLY A 390 -33.01 -23.64 -11.77
N SER A 391 -31.73 -23.97 -11.60
CA SER A 391 -31.17 -24.42 -10.31
C SER A 391 -31.21 -23.31 -9.25
N ALA A 392 -30.89 -22.07 -9.63
CA ALA A 392 -30.97 -20.92 -8.72
C ALA A 392 -32.43 -20.63 -8.32
N GLU A 393 -33.35 -20.62 -9.27
CA GLU A 393 -34.78 -20.38 -9.01
C GLU A 393 -35.39 -21.45 -8.11
N HIS A 394 -35.01 -22.72 -8.29
CA HIS A 394 -35.45 -23.82 -7.43
C HIS A 394 -35.06 -23.63 -5.96
N GLU A 395 -33.91 -23.01 -5.71
CA GLU A 395 -33.43 -22.67 -4.36
C GLU A 395 -33.86 -21.25 -3.92
N GLY A 396 -34.78 -20.62 -4.64
CA GLY A 396 -35.33 -19.29 -4.31
C GLY A 396 -34.36 -18.12 -4.56
N ALA A 397 -33.30 -18.34 -5.34
CA ALA A 397 -32.31 -17.35 -5.69
C ALA A 397 -32.48 -16.85 -7.13
N ARG A 398 -31.89 -15.68 -7.42
CA ARG A 398 -31.76 -15.15 -8.78
C ARG A 398 -30.30 -15.24 -9.20
N LEU A 399 -30.05 -15.84 -10.36
CA LEU A 399 -28.74 -15.84 -11.00
C LEU A 399 -28.64 -14.70 -12.02
N GLU A 400 -27.51 -13.99 -12.01
CA GLU A 400 -27.15 -13.02 -13.05
C GLU A 400 -25.73 -13.34 -13.54
N LEU A 401 -25.62 -13.71 -14.82
CA LEU A 401 -24.33 -14.07 -15.43
C LEU A 401 -23.63 -12.81 -15.95
N VAL A 402 -22.49 -12.47 -15.35
CA VAL A 402 -21.62 -11.40 -15.84
C VAL A 402 -20.67 -11.98 -16.89
N MET A 403 -21.07 -11.88 -18.15
CA MET A 403 -20.27 -12.35 -19.28
C MET A 403 -19.37 -11.21 -19.76
N GLY A 404 -18.04 -11.41 -19.72
CA GLY A 404 -17.11 -10.46 -20.33
C GLY A 404 -17.33 -10.40 -21.84
N THR A 405 -17.59 -9.22 -22.39
CA THR A 405 -17.43 -9.00 -23.82
C THR A 405 -15.95 -9.14 -24.13
N THR A 406 -15.55 -10.26 -24.75
CA THR A 406 -14.23 -10.38 -25.37
C THR A 406 -14.08 -9.24 -26.38
N ALA A 407 -13.23 -8.27 -26.03
CA ALA A 407 -12.63 -7.32 -26.97
C ALA A 407 -11.35 -7.94 -27.54
#